data_AF-Q2HBK9-F1
#
_entry.id   AF-Q2HBK9-F1
#
_cell.length_a   1.000
_cell.length_b   1.000
_cell.length_c   1.000
_cell.angle_alpha   90.00
_cell.angle_beta   90.00
_cell.angle_gamma   90.00
#
_symmetry.space_group_name_H-M   'P 1'
#
loop_
_entity.id
_entity.type
_entity.pdbx_description
1 polymer ?
#
loop_
_entity_poly.entity_id
_entity_poly.type
_entity_poly.pdbx_seq_one_letter_code
_entity_poly.pdbx_strand_id
1 'polypeptide(L)'
;MPVWCTDYPIRMVVKCKKFDRQLFESVLKRRFFFTEAFEIYRLSPNFKGDNRGLFDYATPGCALQTNIVDMWRKHFVLEENMLELDCTVITPELVLKTSGHVDKLTDWMCKDPIKGEHP
;
A
#
# COMPACT_ATOMS: atom_id res chain seq x y z
N MET A 1 11.50 -36.63 -16.91
CA MET A 1 10.29 -36.25 -16.15
C MET A 1 10.72 -35.26 -15.08
N PRO A 2 9.98 -34.16 -14.80
CA PRO A 2 8.53 -33.91 -14.99
C PRO A 2 8.28 -33.08 -16.27
N VAL A 3 7.30 -33.32 -17.15
CA VAL A 3 5.84 -33.43 -17.02
C VAL A 3 5.22 -32.25 -16.27
N TRP A 4 5.41 -31.05 -16.82
CA TRP A 4 4.48 -29.95 -16.59
C TRP A 4 3.24 -30.20 -17.45
N CYS A 5 2.25 -30.79 -16.80
CA CYS A 5 0.82 -30.87 -17.11
C CYS A 5 0.36 -30.33 -18.48
N THR A 6 -0.11 -31.26 -19.29
CA THR A 6 -1.07 -31.07 -20.37
C THR A 6 -2.40 -30.49 -19.89
N ASP A 7 -3.03 -29.69 -20.74
CA ASP A 7 -4.48 -29.64 -20.97
C ASP A 7 -5.42 -29.20 -19.82
N TYR A 8 -5.57 -27.88 -19.66
CA TYR A 8 -6.86 -27.29 -19.26
C TYR A 8 -7.26 -26.20 -20.27
N PRO A 9 -8.33 -26.38 -21.08
CA PRO A 9 -8.88 -25.30 -21.86
C PRO A 9 -9.82 -24.49 -20.96
N ILE A 10 -9.27 -23.77 -19.98
CA ILE A 10 -10.00 -22.67 -19.34
C ILE A 10 -9.47 -21.40 -19.96
N ARG A 11 -9.78 -21.20 -21.24
CA ARG A 11 -9.77 -19.86 -21.82
C ARG A 11 -11.00 -19.16 -21.29
N MET A 12 -10.97 -18.75 -20.02
CA MET A 12 -11.84 -17.68 -19.56
C MET A 12 -11.44 -16.45 -20.36
N VAL A 13 -12.06 -16.28 -21.52
CA VAL A 13 -12.20 -14.96 -22.11
C VAL A 13 -13.14 -14.22 -21.17
N VAL A 14 -12.60 -13.75 -20.04
CA VAL A 14 -13.26 -12.77 -19.21
C VAL A 14 -13.49 -11.61 -20.15
N LYS A 15 -14.75 -11.39 -20.56
CA LYS A 15 -15.13 -10.18 -21.27
C LYS A 15 -14.63 -9.04 -20.39
N CYS A 16 -13.57 -8.36 -20.84
CA CYS A 16 -12.92 -7.33 -20.07
C CYS A 16 -13.87 -6.12 -20.02
N LYS A 17 -14.81 -6.14 -19.08
CA LYS A 17 -15.53 -4.93 -18.70
C LYS A 17 -14.47 -3.94 -18.25
N LYS A 18 -14.55 -2.69 -18.75
CA LYS A 18 -13.68 -1.62 -18.29
C LYS A 18 -13.77 -1.54 -16.76
N PHE A 19 -12.62 -1.50 -16.10
CA PHE A 19 -12.56 -1.41 -14.65
C PHE A 19 -13.22 -0.11 -14.18
N ASP A 20 -14.25 -0.24 -13.37
CA ASP A 20 -14.92 0.90 -12.73
C ASP A 20 -14.33 1.11 -11.34
N ARG A 21 -13.45 2.11 -11.24
CA ARG A 21 -12.77 2.46 -10.00
C ARG A 21 -13.75 2.92 -8.92
N GLN A 22 -14.78 3.68 -9.29
CA GLN A 22 -15.73 4.24 -8.32
C GLN A 22 -16.57 3.13 -7.69
N LEU A 23 -17.07 2.22 -8.54
CA LEU A 23 -17.78 1.04 -8.06
C LEU A 23 -16.88 0.18 -7.17
N PHE A 24 -15.64 -0.08 -7.58
CA PHE A 24 -14.70 -0.88 -6.82
C PHE A 24 -14.39 -0.27 -5.43
N GLU A 25 -14.05 1.01 -5.37
CA GLU A 25 -13.79 1.72 -4.12
C GLU A 25 -15.02 1.72 -3.21
N SER A 26 -16.22 1.90 -3.77
CA SER A 26 -17.47 1.84 -2.99
C SER A 26 -17.67 0.49 -2.31
N VAL A 27 -17.31 -0.61 -2.99
CA VAL A 27 -17.41 -1.95 -2.41
C VAL A 27 -16.36 -2.15 -1.33
N LEU A 28 -15.10 -1.73 -1.56
CA LEU A 28 -14.04 -1.87 -0.56
C LEU A 28 -14.34 -1.11 0.73
N LYS A 29 -14.83 0.14 0.61
CA LYS A 29 -15.24 0.94 1.78
C LYS A 29 -16.45 0.32 2.49
N ARG A 30 -17.50 -0.05 1.75
CA ARG A 30 -18.73 -0.63 2.32
C ARG A 30 -18.51 -2.00 2.98
N ARG A 31 -17.57 -2.79 2.45
CA ARG A 31 -17.19 -4.09 3.01
C ARG A 31 -16.04 -3.99 4.02
N PHE A 32 -15.62 -2.76 4.33
CA PHE A 32 -14.61 -2.44 5.32
C PHE A 32 -13.32 -3.23 5.09
N PHE A 33 -12.76 -3.13 3.88
CA PHE A 33 -11.41 -3.61 3.56
C PHE A 33 -10.36 -2.65 4.10
N PHE A 34 -10.56 -1.36 3.86
CA PHE A 34 -9.75 -0.29 4.43
C PHE A 34 -10.63 0.93 4.68
N THR A 35 -10.17 1.82 5.56
CA THR A 35 -10.72 3.17 5.71
C THR A 35 -9.59 4.17 5.89
N GLU A 36 -9.91 5.47 5.81
CA GLU A 36 -8.96 6.53 6.08
C GLU A 36 -8.64 6.56 7.58
N ALA A 37 -7.36 6.59 7.93
CA ALA A 37 -6.95 6.52 9.32
C ALA A 37 -7.40 7.77 10.07
N PHE A 38 -7.91 7.63 11.30
CA PHE A 38 -8.42 8.73 12.12
C PHE A 38 -9.55 9.55 11.48
N GLU A 39 -10.36 8.96 10.59
CA GLU A 39 -11.44 9.63 9.84
C GLU A 39 -12.33 10.53 10.72
N ILE A 40 -12.68 10.06 11.93
CA ILE A 40 -13.54 10.78 12.87
C ILE A 40 -12.96 12.12 13.36
N TYR A 41 -11.64 12.28 13.37
CA TYR A 41 -10.97 13.47 13.87
C TYR A 41 -10.85 14.57 12.81
N ARG A 42 -11.10 14.26 11.53
CA ARG A 42 -10.98 15.25 10.44
C ARG A 42 -11.94 16.43 10.60
N LEU A 43 -13.11 16.19 11.18
CA LEU A 43 -14.12 17.22 11.44
C LEU A 43 -14.02 17.81 12.86
N SER A 44 -13.00 17.42 13.63
CA SER A 44 -12.84 17.89 15.00
C SER A 44 -12.41 19.37 15.00
N PRO A 45 -13.17 20.27 15.66
CA PRO A 45 -12.87 21.71 15.66
C PRO A 45 -11.52 22.05 16.32
N ASN A 46 -10.98 21.15 17.14
CA ASN A 46 -9.72 21.34 17.86
C ASN A 46 -8.53 20.64 17.20
N PHE A 47 -8.74 19.88 16.12
CA PHE A 47 -7.66 19.19 15.40
C PHE A 47 -7.12 20.09 14.28
N LYS A 48 -5.86 20.51 14.39
CA LYS A 48 -5.13 21.24 13.34
C LYS A 48 -4.13 20.31 12.67
N GLY A 49 -4.59 19.56 11.68
CA GLY A 49 -3.75 18.64 10.91
C GLY A 49 -4.49 18.04 9.72
N ASP A 50 -3.75 17.37 8.85
CA ASP A 50 -4.30 16.52 7.80
C ASP A 50 -3.74 15.10 7.98
N ASN A 51 -4.61 14.12 7.77
CA ASN A 51 -4.31 12.69 7.83
C ASN A 51 -4.47 12.01 6.47
N ARG A 52 -4.68 12.78 5.39
CA ARG A 52 -4.70 12.26 4.02
C ARG A 52 -3.42 11.48 3.71
N GLY A 53 -3.59 10.36 3.00
CA GLY A 53 -2.51 9.43 2.68
C GLY A 53 -2.30 8.32 3.72
N LEU A 54 -2.96 8.40 4.88
CA LEU A 54 -2.94 7.36 5.91
C LEU A 54 -4.23 6.53 5.87
N PHE A 55 -4.09 5.20 5.97
CA PHE A 55 -5.22 4.27 5.88
C PHE A 55 -5.07 3.13 6.91
N ASP A 56 -6.20 2.70 7.46
CA ASP A 56 -6.31 1.56 8.35
C ASP A 56 -6.92 0.38 7.60
N TYR A 57 -6.26 -0.79 7.67
CA TYR A 57 -6.83 -2.04 7.17
C TYR A 57 -7.74 -2.66 8.24
N ALA A 58 -8.93 -3.06 7.79
CA ALA A 58 -9.87 -3.80 8.63
C ALA A 58 -9.77 -5.30 8.36
N THR A 59 -10.54 -6.14 9.08
CA THR A 59 -10.40 -7.61 9.09
C THR A 59 -10.17 -8.25 7.71
N PRO A 60 -11.01 -8.01 6.67
CA PRO A 60 -10.76 -8.60 5.36
C PRO A 60 -9.53 -8.01 4.64
N GLY A 61 -9.19 -6.74 4.89
CA GLY A 61 -7.97 -6.10 4.37
C GLY A 61 -6.70 -6.68 4.98
N CYS A 62 -6.67 -6.84 6.32
CA CYS A 62 -5.55 -7.47 7.03
C CYS A 62 -5.35 -8.91 6.55
N ALA A 63 -6.44 -9.70 6.45
CA ALA A 63 -6.36 -11.07 5.95
C ALA A 63 -5.81 -11.14 4.52
N LEU A 64 -6.24 -10.22 3.65
CA LEU A 64 -5.72 -10.12 2.29
C LEU A 64 -4.22 -9.76 2.28
N GLN A 65 -3.81 -8.77 3.07
CA GLN A 65 -2.41 -8.37 3.19
C GLN A 65 -1.54 -9.54 3.66
N THR A 66 -1.95 -10.26 4.71
CA THR A 66 -1.24 -11.45 5.20
C THR A 66 -1.10 -12.50 4.11
N ASN A 67 -2.19 -12.81 3.39
CA ASN A 67 -2.14 -13.80 2.31
C ASN A 67 -1.18 -13.41 1.18
N ILE A 68 -1.12 -12.12 0.83
CA ILE A 68 -0.19 -11.61 -0.18
C ILE A 68 1.26 -11.74 0.31
N VAL A 69 1.55 -11.34 1.54
CA VAL A 69 2.89 -11.44 2.13
C VAL A 69 3.33 -12.90 2.25
N ASP A 70 2.44 -13.80 2.66
CA ASP A 70 2.75 -15.23 2.78
C ASP A 70 3.05 -15.88 1.44
N MET A 71 2.33 -15.48 0.39
CA MET A 71 2.62 -15.92 -0.98
C MET A 71 3.98 -15.41 -1.45
N TRP A 72 4.28 -14.13 -1.19
CA TRP A 72 5.57 -13.53 -1.51
C TRP A 72 6.74 -14.21 -0.78
N ARG A 73 6.60 -14.51 0.52
CA ARG A 73 7.60 -15.25 1.30
C ARG A 73 7.86 -16.63 0.74
N LYS A 74 6.80 -17.38 0.41
CA LYS A 74 6.94 -18.70 -0.19
C LYS A 74 7.71 -18.62 -1.51
N HIS A 75 7.36 -17.65 -2.35
CA HIS A 75 7.94 -17.54 -3.69
C HIS A 75 9.37 -17.00 -3.73
N PHE A 76 9.75 -16.08 -2.85
CA PHE A 76 11.09 -15.48 -2.90
C PHE A 76 11.97 -15.97 -1.76
N VAL A 77 11.50 -15.85 -0.52
CA VAL A 77 12.33 -16.17 0.65
C VAL A 77 12.65 -17.67 0.70
N LEU A 78 11.64 -18.53 0.55
CA LEU A 78 11.82 -19.97 0.67
C LEU A 78 12.37 -20.62 -0.61
N GLU A 79 11.86 -20.27 -1.78
CA GLU A 79 12.34 -20.86 -3.06
C GLU A 79 13.80 -20.47 -3.36
N GLU A 80 14.22 -19.24 -3.06
CA GLU A 80 15.58 -18.76 -3.33
C GLU A 80 16.53 -18.83 -2.11
N ASN A 81 16.06 -19.37 -0.98
CA ASN A 81 16.80 -19.44 0.30
C ASN A 81 17.36 -18.08 0.76
N MET A 82 16.53 -17.03 0.72
CA MET A 82 16.93 -15.70 1.19
C MET A 82 16.95 -15.61 2.73
N LEU A 83 17.80 -14.74 3.27
CA LEU A 83 17.84 -14.43 4.70
C LEU A 83 16.82 -13.33 5.03
N GLU A 84 15.70 -13.71 5.65
CA GLU A 84 14.68 -12.76 6.14
C GLU A 84 15.20 -12.03 7.40
N LEU A 85 15.02 -10.71 7.43
CA LEU A 85 15.41 -9.83 8.53
C LEU A 85 14.23 -8.96 8.93
N ASP A 86 14.08 -8.72 10.23
CA ASP A 86 13.15 -7.74 10.79
C ASP A 86 13.93 -6.66 11.54
N CYS A 87 13.81 -5.41 11.09
CA CYS A 87 14.61 -4.29 11.57
C CYS A 87 13.71 -3.17 12.10
N THR A 88 14.27 -2.33 12.98
CA THR A 88 13.54 -1.21 13.60
C THR A 88 13.18 -0.14 12.58
N VAL A 89 11.95 0.36 12.63
CA VAL A 89 11.48 1.49 11.78
C VAL A 89 12.12 2.82 12.18
N ILE A 90 12.25 3.08 13.49
CA ILE A 90 12.90 4.30 13.99
C ILE A 90 14.40 4.24 13.68
N THR A 91 14.86 5.16 12.84
CA THR A 91 16.22 5.15 12.29
C THR A 91 16.98 6.42 12.67
N PRO A 92 18.20 6.35 13.24
CA PRO A 92 19.01 7.52 13.54
C PRO A 92 19.34 8.35 12.29
N GLU A 93 19.28 9.67 12.40
CA GLU A 93 19.50 10.60 11.29
C GLU A 93 20.82 10.35 10.55
N LEU A 94 21.91 10.05 11.26
CA LEU A 94 23.22 9.82 10.68
C LEU A 94 23.22 8.67 9.65
N VAL A 95 22.39 7.64 9.85
CA VAL A 95 22.23 6.52 8.91
C VAL A 95 21.53 6.99 7.62
N LEU A 96 20.49 7.80 7.75
CA LEU A 96 19.76 8.36 6.60
C LEU A 96 20.60 9.38 5.82
N LYS A 97 21.45 10.14 6.52
CA LYS A 97 22.40 11.06 5.90
C LYS A 97 23.47 10.30 5.13
N THR A 98 24.07 9.28 5.73
CA THR A 98 25.13 8.48 5.09
C THR A 98 24.62 7.71 3.88
N SER A 99 23.37 7.21 3.91
CA SER A 99 22.73 6.57 2.75
C SER A 99 22.25 7.57 1.68
N GLY A 100 22.33 8.88 1.94
CA GLY A 100 21.97 9.94 0.99
C GLY A 100 20.47 10.28 0.93
N HIS A 101 19.64 9.67 1.77
CA HIS A 101 18.20 9.95 1.81
C HIS A 101 17.90 11.40 2.22
N VAL A 102 18.69 11.96 3.14
CA VAL A 102 18.49 13.34 3.63
C VAL A 102 18.62 14.36 2.50
N ASP A 103 19.55 14.15 1.57
CA ASP A 103 19.85 15.13 0.52
C ASP A 103 19.08 14.89 -0.79
N LYS A 104 18.59 13.66 -1.01
CA LYS A 104 18.04 13.24 -2.31
C LYS A 104 16.57 12.84 -2.28
N LEU A 105 16.00 12.47 -1.13
CA LEU A 105 14.60 12.07 -1.04
C LEU A 105 13.70 13.30 -0.89
N THR A 106 13.76 14.20 -1.87
CA THR A 106 12.99 15.45 -1.88
C THR A 106 12.42 15.72 -3.27
N ASP A 107 11.11 15.90 -3.34
CA ASP A 107 10.43 16.32 -4.57
C ASP A 107 10.33 17.85 -4.65
N TRP A 108 10.33 18.36 -5.87
CA TRP A 108 10.11 19.80 -6.12
C TRP A 108 8.64 20.14 -5.87
N MET A 109 8.39 21.06 -4.94
CA MET A 109 7.04 21.51 -4.59
C MET A 109 6.89 23.02 -4.80
N CYS A 110 5.83 23.42 -5.48
CA CYS A 110 5.44 24.83 -5.62
C CYS A 110 4.33 25.16 -4.62
N LYS A 111 4.34 26.40 -4.09
CA LYS A 111 3.31 26.93 -3.20
C LYS A 111 2.76 28.22 -3.78
N ASP A 112 1.44 28.37 -3.77
CA ASP A 112 0.82 29.68 -4.02
C ASP A 112 1.21 30.64 -2.87
N PRO A 113 1.86 31.78 -3.13
CA PRO A 113 2.27 32.71 -2.08
C PRO A 113 1.11 33.36 -1.32
N ILE A 114 -0.10 33.37 -1.87
CA ILE A 114 -1.29 33.97 -1.26
C ILE A 114 -2.11 32.93 -0.50
N LYS A 115 -2.33 31.75 -1.10
CA LYS A 115 -3.17 30.69 -0.51
C LYS A 115 -2.39 29.68 0.32
N GLY A 116 -1.08 29.56 0.13
CA GLY A 116 -0.22 28.61 0.83
C GLY A 116 -0.46 27.13 0.50
N GLU A 117 -1.45 26.84 -0.35
CA GLU A 117 -1.81 25.49 -0.75
C GLU A 117 -0.95 25.00 -1.93
N HIS A 118 -0.65 23.71 -1.90
CA HIS A 118 -0.16 22.97 -3.05
C HIS A 118 -1.37 22.57 -3.92
N PRO A 119 -1.28 22.60 -5.26
CA PRO A 119 -2.38 22.16 -6.14
C PRO A 119 -2.80 20.71 -5.91
#